data_AF-A0A0F7LPF5-F1
#
_entry.id   AF-A0A0F7LPF5-F1
#
_cell.length_a   1.000
_cell.length_b   1.000
_cell.length_c   1.000
_cell.angle_alpha   90.00
_cell.angle_beta   90.00
_cell.angle_gamma   90.00
#
_symmetry.space_group_name_H-M   'P 1'
#
loop_
_entity.id
_entity.type
_entity.pdbx_description
1 polymer ?
#
loop_
_entity_poly.entity_id
_entity_poly.type
_entity_poly.pdbx_seq_one_letter_code
_entity_poly.pdbx_strand_id
1 'polypeptide(L)'
;MKIPTIAIKIGGKVLNQFTVISLSVNYPINGIPSANITLGIIGDTSHIFDAKAQAELASCRPNHELIVQIQKNVLFKGIIVRQTLGLKGQDSLMILTAKHPLQKLTHSFHSQLFSKQSDEAIIKQLFSQAGVPVAIKQVPQLKTVHEQMVQFRCNDWSFLKSRLSATNTWLLPGNDTITLVTPESLNKSTVHTLRQRGNHQDVVLFEANLQWDNQRSPKTISVQSWDITQQKLSQAIQAKHSGFGLGQLAADTLKPLTGQEWQWILSYPLDNEQTKQFAQSIIGNRRSHNISGNFEVEGDDRYKPGDVLALTGFGQGMDGQAIITGVKQTITQRQGWRTRLTLGMQSDVEHIVPQVKELHIGIVEKYHQDSQSLGRIPVKIPALDLTNGTLLARLGKPYASHESGFCFYPEPGDEVIIGFFECDPRFPVILGSMHNPKNKSPLEPSEKNLVKTLVIKQGENQQALIFDNKDNTLAFNSGKNTLSLQQDKDITISSAKNLITHAQEINLQADKSLSAAGKSGVDIKGAKINLTQ
;
A
#
# COMPACT_ATOMS: atom_id res chain seq x y z
N MET A 1 -42.25 -15.93 20.94
CA MET A 1 -40.95 -15.31 20.60
C MET A 1 -41.15 -13.82 20.49
N LYS A 2 -40.37 -13.00 21.21
CA LYS A 2 -40.58 -11.55 21.27
C LYS A 2 -39.86 -10.89 20.09
N ILE A 3 -40.62 -10.41 19.10
CA ILE A 3 -40.08 -9.54 18.05
C ILE A 3 -40.09 -8.12 18.62
N PRO A 4 -38.94 -7.45 18.75
CA PRO A 4 -38.91 -6.09 19.25
C PRO A 4 -39.53 -5.14 18.24
N THR A 5 -40.04 -3.99 18.69
CA THR A 5 -40.49 -2.92 17.79
C THR A 5 -39.30 -2.39 16.99
N ILE A 6 -39.37 -2.48 15.66
CA ILE A 6 -38.36 -1.97 14.73
C ILE A 6 -38.92 -0.75 14.00
N ALA A 7 -38.16 0.33 13.97
CA ALA A 7 -38.46 1.51 13.15
C ALA A 7 -37.34 1.73 12.13
N ILE A 8 -37.71 1.88 10.86
CA ILE A 8 -36.79 2.26 9.78
C ILE A 8 -37.01 3.72 9.47
N LYS A 9 -35.96 4.53 9.61
CA LYS A 9 -35.97 5.95 9.29
C LYS A 9 -35.11 6.22 8.06
N ILE A 10 -35.64 6.98 7.11
CA ILE A 10 -34.94 7.40 5.91
C ILE A 10 -35.05 8.92 5.79
N GLY A 11 -33.91 9.61 5.69
CA GLY A 11 -33.88 11.08 5.68
C GLY A 11 -34.62 11.71 6.88
N GLY A 12 -34.52 11.09 8.06
CA GLY A 12 -35.20 11.52 9.29
C GLY A 12 -36.67 11.11 9.43
N LYS A 13 -37.32 10.57 8.40
CA LYS A 13 -38.74 10.16 8.43
C LYS A 13 -38.89 8.67 8.64
N VAL A 14 -39.82 8.26 9.50
CA VAL A 14 -40.16 6.83 9.71
C VAL A 14 -40.96 6.33 8.51
N LEU A 15 -40.61 5.14 7.99
CA LEU A 15 -41.43 4.43 7.00
C LEU A 15 -42.71 3.90 7.66
N ASN A 16 -43.87 4.25 7.12
CA ASN A 16 -45.18 3.89 7.65
C ASN A 16 -46.01 3.06 6.67
N GLN A 17 -45.59 2.92 5.40
CA GLN A 17 -46.29 2.09 4.42
C GLN A 17 -45.71 0.66 4.36
N PHE A 18 -44.56 0.42 5.00
CA PHE A 18 -43.85 -0.85 4.97
C PHE A 18 -43.64 -1.45 6.35
N THR A 19 -43.69 -2.77 6.44
CA THR A 19 -43.37 -3.55 7.64
C THR A 19 -42.10 -4.37 7.45
N VAL A 20 -41.33 -4.57 8.52
CA VAL A 20 -40.08 -5.35 8.49
C VAL A 20 -40.39 -6.83 8.55
N ILE A 21 -40.07 -7.55 7.48
CA ILE A 21 -40.17 -9.03 7.40
C ILE A 21 -38.90 -9.65 7.97
N SER A 22 -37.74 -9.13 7.57
CA SER A 22 -36.46 -9.55 8.12
C SER A 22 -35.47 -8.40 8.18
N LEU A 23 -34.60 -8.44 9.18
CA LEU A 23 -33.52 -7.50 9.39
C LEU A 23 -32.25 -8.29 9.69
N SER A 24 -31.17 -7.96 9.00
CA SER A 24 -29.84 -8.44 9.34
C SER A 24 -28.86 -7.26 9.37
N VAL A 25 -28.25 -7.01 10.52
CA VAL A 25 -27.25 -5.96 10.72
C VAL A 25 -25.93 -6.63 11.11
N ASN A 26 -24.83 -6.27 10.47
CA ASN A 26 -23.52 -6.86 10.69
C ASN A 26 -22.47 -5.79 10.95
N TYR A 27 -21.74 -5.91 12.05
CA TYR A 27 -20.59 -5.09 12.42
C TYR A 27 -19.33 -5.97 12.55
N PRO A 28 -18.52 -6.08 11.50
CA PRO A 28 -17.23 -6.77 11.55
C PRO A 28 -16.08 -5.81 11.92
N ILE A 29 -15.14 -6.23 12.77
CA ILE A 29 -13.82 -5.58 12.89
C ILE A 29 -13.13 -5.58 11.52
N ASN A 30 -12.40 -4.51 11.20
CA ASN A 30 -11.68 -4.34 9.93
C ASN A 30 -12.57 -4.41 8.67
N GLY A 31 -13.89 -4.32 8.83
CA GLY A 31 -14.86 -4.37 7.74
C GLY A 31 -15.83 -3.18 7.77
N ILE A 32 -16.65 -3.11 6.73
CA ILE A 32 -17.67 -2.06 6.57
C ILE A 32 -19.00 -2.60 7.11
N PRO A 33 -19.57 -2.00 8.17
CA PRO A 33 -20.87 -2.42 8.67
C PRO A 33 -21.96 -2.33 7.60
N SER A 34 -22.94 -3.22 7.71
CA SER A 34 -24.02 -3.28 6.73
C SER A 34 -25.33 -3.73 7.35
N ALA A 35 -26.43 -3.22 6.82
CA ALA A 35 -27.78 -3.69 7.10
C ALA A 35 -28.44 -4.20 5.82
N ASN A 36 -29.06 -5.37 5.89
CA ASN A 36 -29.98 -5.88 4.87
C ASN A 36 -31.37 -5.98 5.48
N ILE A 37 -32.34 -5.33 4.86
CA ILE A 37 -33.70 -5.17 5.38
C ILE A 37 -34.66 -5.64 4.30
N THR A 38 -35.50 -6.61 4.62
CA THR A 38 -36.61 -7.03 3.76
C THR A 38 -37.89 -6.43 4.31
N LEU A 39 -38.55 -5.65 3.47
CA LEU A 39 -39.76 -4.90 3.77
C LEU A 39 -40.92 -5.44 2.94
N GLY A 40 -42.07 -5.64 3.58
CA GLY A 40 -43.35 -5.92 2.91
C GLY A 40 -44.26 -4.71 2.97
N ILE A 41 -45.15 -4.56 1.98
CA ILE A 41 -46.18 -3.53 2.01
C ILE A 41 -47.20 -3.82 3.14
N ILE A 42 -47.72 -2.77 3.79
CA ILE A 42 -48.79 -2.90 4.78
C ILE A 42 -50.16 -2.92 4.07
N GLY A 43 -50.95 -3.96 4.35
CA GLY A 43 -52.24 -4.21 3.69
C GLY A 43 -52.07 -5.05 2.43
N ASP A 44 -52.93 -4.83 1.44
CA ASP A 44 -52.95 -5.61 0.20
C ASP A 44 -51.81 -5.20 -0.74
N THR A 45 -51.43 -6.11 -1.64
CA THR A 45 -50.32 -5.89 -2.58
C THR A 45 -50.53 -4.71 -3.51
N SER A 46 -51.79 -4.39 -3.84
CA SER A 46 -52.15 -3.23 -4.65
C SER A 46 -51.78 -1.90 -3.99
N HIS A 47 -51.69 -1.83 -2.65
CA HIS A 47 -51.31 -0.62 -1.92
C HIS A 47 -49.90 -0.14 -2.28
N ILE A 48 -49.05 -1.01 -2.85
CA ILE A 48 -47.73 -0.58 -3.31
C ILE A 48 -47.83 0.51 -4.37
N PHE A 49 -48.92 0.58 -5.13
CA PHE A 49 -49.15 1.57 -6.17
C PHE A 49 -49.77 2.88 -5.64
N ASP A 50 -50.15 2.93 -4.36
CA ASP A 50 -50.72 4.14 -3.75
C ASP A 50 -49.67 5.26 -3.67
N ALA A 51 -50.13 6.50 -3.77
CA ALA A 51 -49.25 7.68 -3.78
C ALA A 51 -48.31 7.75 -2.55
N LYS A 52 -48.79 7.34 -1.38
CA LYS A 52 -47.98 7.32 -0.14
C LYS A 52 -46.90 6.26 -0.18
N ALA A 53 -47.21 5.04 -0.66
CA ALA A 53 -46.24 3.95 -0.79
C ALA A 53 -45.19 4.27 -1.86
N GLN A 54 -45.61 4.84 -2.99
CA GLN A 54 -44.69 5.31 -4.05
C GLN A 54 -43.75 6.41 -3.56
N ALA A 55 -44.22 7.35 -2.73
CA ALA A 55 -43.37 8.37 -2.14
C ALA A 55 -42.31 7.77 -1.19
N GLU A 56 -42.69 6.80 -0.34
CA GLU A 56 -41.74 6.08 0.51
C GLU A 56 -40.75 5.24 -0.31
N LEU A 57 -41.19 4.54 -1.36
CA LEU A 57 -40.32 3.80 -2.30
C LEU A 57 -39.27 4.72 -2.94
N ALA A 58 -39.65 5.92 -3.35
CA ALA A 58 -38.74 6.90 -3.92
C ALA A 58 -37.71 7.38 -2.89
N SER A 59 -38.11 7.56 -1.62
CA SER A 59 -37.18 7.90 -0.54
C SER A 59 -36.17 6.79 -0.23
N CYS A 60 -36.53 5.53 -0.51
CA CYS A 60 -35.67 4.36 -0.30
C CYS A 60 -34.60 4.16 -1.39
N ARG A 61 -34.46 5.09 -2.35
CA ARG A 61 -33.45 5.00 -3.41
C ARG A 61 -32.03 5.16 -2.83
N PRO A 62 -30.99 4.64 -3.51
CA PRO A 62 -29.61 4.80 -3.06
C PRO A 62 -29.23 6.26 -2.74
N ASN A 63 -28.21 6.43 -1.90
CA ASN A 63 -27.65 7.70 -1.42
C ASN A 63 -28.50 8.45 -0.36
N HIS A 64 -29.55 7.84 0.18
CA HIS A 64 -30.25 8.38 1.36
C HIS A 64 -29.70 7.79 2.66
N GLU A 65 -29.68 8.61 3.72
CA GLU A 65 -29.38 8.12 5.08
C GLU A 65 -30.48 7.16 5.53
N LEU A 66 -30.08 6.03 6.11
CA LEU A 66 -30.94 5.03 6.72
C LEU A 66 -30.52 4.79 8.17
N ILE A 67 -31.49 4.85 9.08
CA ILE A 67 -31.33 4.51 10.49
C ILE A 67 -32.29 3.38 10.85
N VAL A 68 -31.75 2.31 11.45
CA VAL A 68 -32.53 1.22 12.03
C VAL A 68 -32.58 1.42 13.54
N GLN A 69 -33.79 1.50 14.09
CA GLN A 69 -33.99 1.58 15.54
C GLN A 69 -34.72 0.35 16.08
N ILE A 70 -34.26 -0.16 17.21
CA ILE A 70 -34.90 -1.23 17.98
C ILE A 70 -35.24 -0.67 19.35
N GLN A 71 -36.51 -0.69 19.76
CA GLN A 71 -36.95 -0.21 21.08
C GLN A 71 -36.41 1.20 21.44
N LYS A 72 -36.28 2.07 20.43
CA LYS A 72 -35.70 3.44 20.46
C LYS A 72 -34.17 3.53 20.41
N ASN A 73 -33.42 2.44 20.60
CA ASN A 73 -31.97 2.42 20.42
C ASN A 73 -31.60 2.36 18.94
N VAL A 74 -30.55 3.07 18.54
CA VAL A 74 -30.03 3.02 17.16
C VAL A 74 -29.18 1.78 17.00
N LEU A 75 -29.69 0.80 16.25
CA LEU A 75 -28.95 -0.41 15.94
C LEU A 75 -27.97 -0.20 14.77
N PHE A 76 -28.39 0.57 13.75
CA PHE A 76 -27.58 0.85 12.58
C PHE A 76 -27.83 2.25 12.04
N LYS A 77 -26.76 2.91 11.61
CA LYS A 77 -26.79 4.17 10.86
C LYS A 77 -25.89 4.06 9.64
N GLY A 78 -26.42 4.38 8.47
CA GLY A 78 -25.67 4.28 7.23
C GLY A 78 -26.39 4.90 6.04
N ILE A 79 -25.95 4.51 4.84
CA ILE A 79 -26.45 5.04 3.57
C ILE A 79 -26.98 3.86 2.75
N ILE A 80 -28.14 4.04 2.12
CA ILE A 80 -28.68 3.05 1.18
C ILE A 80 -27.77 2.97 -0.03
N VAL A 81 -27.29 1.77 -0.36
CA VAL A 81 -26.44 1.53 -1.54
C VAL A 81 -27.15 0.70 -2.61
N ARG A 82 -28.22 0.00 -2.23
CA ARG A 82 -29.03 -0.79 -3.14
C ARG A 82 -30.45 -0.90 -2.63
N GLN A 83 -31.40 -0.73 -3.55
CA GLN A 83 -32.81 -1.04 -3.38
C GLN A 83 -33.18 -2.04 -4.47
N THR A 84 -33.71 -3.19 -4.06
CA THR A 84 -34.29 -4.18 -4.96
C THR A 84 -35.78 -4.27 -4.69
N LEU A 85 -36.60 -4.19 -5.74
CA LEU A 85 -38.04 -4.38 -5.66
C LEU A 85 -38.40 -5.67 -6.40
N GLY A 86 -39.11 -6.57 -5.71
CA GLY A 86 -39.64 -7.80 -6.29
C GLY A 86 -41.17 -7.81 -6.19
N LEU A 87 -41.83 -7.93 -7.34
CA LEU A 87 -43.28 -8.10 -7.45
C LEU A 87 -43.54 -9.48 -8.03
N LYS A 88 -44.09 -10.41 -7.22
CA LYS A 88 -44.36 -11.78 -7.64
C LYS A 88 -45.73 -12.22 -7.16
N GLY A 89 -46.72 -12.20 -8.05
CA GLY A 89 -48.10 -12.52 -7.68
C GLY A 89 -48.59 -11.60 -6.57
N GLN A 90 -48.92 -12.19 -5.41
CA GLN A 90 -49.36 -11.49 -4.20
C GLN A 90 -48.20 -11.18 -3.22
N ASP A 91 -46.94 -11.29 -3.65
CA ASP A 91 -45.79 -10.90 -2.85
C ASP A 91 -45.17 -9.62 -3.43
N SER A 92 -45.21 -8.54 -2.65
CA SER A 92 -44.52 -7.28 -2.94
C SER A 92 -43.44 -7.03 -1.89
N LEU A 93 -42.19 -7.26 -2.26
CA LEU A 93 -41.03 -7.19 -1.36
C LEU A 93 -40.04 -6.12 -1.81
N MET A 94 -39.62 -5.29 -0.87
CA MET A 94 -38.51 -4.37 -1.05
C MET A 94 -37.32 -4.81 -0.19
N ILE A 95 -36.16 -5.01 -0.80
CA ILE A 95 -34.91 -5.32 -0.12
C ILE A 95 -34.00 -4.10 -0.17
N LEU A 96 -33.65 -3.59 1.00
CA LEU A 96 -32.67 -2.50 1.15
C LEU A 96 -31.35 -3.07 1.64
N THR A 97 -30.27 -2.73 0.94
CA THR A 97 -28.90 -2.89 1.46
C THR A 97 -28.37 -1.51 1.80
N ALA A 98 -28.07 -1.29 3.07
CA ALA A 98 -27.41 -0.10 3.58
C ALA A 98 -25.99 -0.43 4.07
N LYS A 99 -25.07 0.51 3.89
CA LYS A 99 -23.67 0.40 4.29
C LYS A 99 -23.27 1.59 5.15
N HIS A 100 -22.36 1.39 6.08
CA HIS A 100 -21.76 2.48 6.84
C HIS A 100 -21.05 3.48 5.90
N PRO A 101 -20.94 4.79 6.25
CA PRO A 101 -20.24 5.79 5.42
C PRO A 101 -18.80 5.43 5.02
N LEU A 102 -18.14 4.50 5.71
CA LEU A 102 -16.86 3.89 5.28
C LEU A 102 -16.91 3.34 3.85
N GLN A 103 -18.10 2.97 3.33
CA GLN A 103 -18.30 2.55 1.95
C GLN A 103 -17.78 3.59 0.93
N LYS A 104 -17.79 4.89 1.26
CA LYS A 104 -17.26 5.96 0.41
C LYS A 104 -15.80 5.73 0.02
N LEU A 105 -14.99 5.16 0.92
CA LEU A 105 -13.59 4.84 0.69
C LEU A 105 -13.37 3.72 -0.35
N THR A 106 -14.41 2.99 -0.72
CA THR A 106 -14.33 1.93 -1.75
C THR A 106 -14.65 2.44 -3.16
N HIS A 107 -15.23 3.64 -3.28
CA HIS A 107 -15.72 4.16 -4.56
C HIS A 107 -14.65 4.87 -5.38
N SER A 108 -13.64 5.46 -4.73
CA SER A 108 -12.55 6.16 -5.38
C SER A 108 -11.54 5.14 -5.94
N PHE A 109 -10.91 5.39 -7.09
CA PHE A 109 -9.79 4.59 -7.58
C PHE A 109 -8.77 5.53 -8.18
N HIS A 110 -7.73 5.83 -7.42
CA HIS A 110 -6.76 6.86 -7.75
C HIS A 110 -5.40 6.54 -7.11
N SER A 111 -4.45 7.45 -7.31
CA SER A 111 -3.13 7.37 -6.72
C SER A 111 -2.86 8.63 -5.89
N GLN A 112 -2.15 8.48 -4.77
CA GLN A 112 -1.73 9.57 -3.90
C GLN A 112 -0.29 9.36 -3.44
N LEU A 113 0.38 10.46 -3.13
CA LEU A 113 1.70 10.49 -2.50
C LEU A 113 1.59 11.24 -1.17
N PHE A 114 1.95 10.55 -0.09
CA PHE A 114 2.07 11.13 1.24
C PHE A 114 3.56 11.21 1.61
N SER A 115 4.13 12.40 1.43
CA SER A 115 5.54 12.66 1.73
C SER A 115 5.72 13.18 3.15
N LYS A 116 6.66 12.61 3.91
CA LYS A 116 6.98 13.01 5.30
C LYS A 116 5.75 13.02 6.23
N GLN A 117 4.85 12.06 6.06
CA GLN A 117 3.65 11.91 6.88
C GLN A 117 3.68 10.64 7.71
N SER A 118 3.04 10.67 8.89
CA SER A 118 2.82 9.48 9.69
C SER A 118 1.61 8.68 9.22
N ASP A 119 1.57 7.39 9.55
CA ASP A 119 0.37 6.57 9.30
C ASP A 119 -0.89 7.19 9.93
N GLU A 120 -0.77 7.78 11.12
CA GLU A 120 -1.85 8.48 11.80
C GLU A 120 -2.37 9.66 10.97
N ALA A 121 -1.48 10.49 10.43
CA ALA A 121 -1.85 11.63 9.61
C ALA A 121 -2.56 11.20 8.32
N ILE A 122 -1.99 10.19 7.64
CA ILE A 122 -2.54 9.62 6.41
C ILE A 122 -3.94 9.05 6.66
N ILE A 123 -4.09 8.23 7.70
CA ILE A 123 -5.38 7.63 8.05
C ILE A 123 -6.41 8.71 8.39
N LYS A 124 -6.06 9.70 9.22
CA LYS A 124 -6.96 10.83 9.53
C LYS A 124 -7.39 11.59 8.28
N GLN A 125 -6.48 11.80 7.32
CA GLN A 125 -6.80 12.43 6.05
C GLN A 125 -7.83 11.62 5.26
N LEU A 126 -7.64 10.30 5.10
CA LEU A 126 -8.59 9.43 4.38
C LEU A 126 -9.98 9.41 5.04
N PHE A 127 -10.03 9.31 6.36
CA PHE A 127 -11.28 9.35 7.12
C PHE A 127 -12.01 10.69 6.99
N SER A 128 -11.26 11.80 7.03
CA SER A 128 -11.79 13.15 6.83
C SER A 128 -12.41 13.31 5.43
N GLN A 129 -11.73 12.82 4.38
CA GLN A 129 -12.24 12.84 3.00
C GLN A 129 -13.57 12.08 2.85
N ALA A 130 -13.75 10.99 3.60
CA ALA A 130 -15.01 10.24 3.62
C ALA A 130 -16.10 10.86 4.54
N GLY A 131 -15.76 11.88 5.33
CA GLY A 131 -16.64 12.47 6.33
C GLY A 131 -16.94 11.54 7.50
N VAL A 132 -15.96 10.72 7.91
CA VAL A 132 -16.10 9.73 8.98
C VAL A 132 -15.19 10.10 10.16
N PRO A 133 -15.74 10.42 11.35
CA PRO A 133 -14.94 10.63 12.55
C PRO A 133 -14.13 9.39 12.94
N VAL A 134 -12.87 9.61 13.33
CA VAL A 134 -11.98 8.55 13.80
C VAL A 134 -11.34 8.91 15.14
N ALA A 135 -11.37 7.97 16.08
CA ALA A 135 -10.68 8.04 17.36
C ALA A 135 -9.54 7.02 17.39
N ILE A 136 -8.34 7.45 17.77
CA ILE A 136 -7.15 6.58 17.83
C ILE A 136 -6.78 6.39 19.30
N LYS A 137 -6.77 5.14 19.78
CA LYS A 137 -6.55 4.81 21.19
C LYS A 137 -5.48 3.74 21.32
N GLN A 138 -4.38 4.05 22.03
CA GLN A 138 -3.31 3.10 22.32
C GLN A 138 -2.65 2.48 21.06
N VAL A 139 -2.46 3.29 20.02
CA VAL A 139 -1.83 2.86 18.75
C VAL A 139 -0.56 3.66 18.45
N PRO A 140 0.48 3.60 19.31
CA PRO A 140 1.69 4.41 19.15
C PRO A 140 2.43 4.15 17.84
N GLN A 141 2.29 2.96 17.25
CA GLN A 141 2.92 2.61 15.98
C GLN A 141 2.43 3.43 14.79
N LEU A 142 1.24 4.05 14.84
CA LEU A 142 0.77 4.93 13.77
C LEU A 142 1.53 6.26 13.72
N LYS A 143 2.37 6.56 14.72
CA LYS A 143 3.19 7.77 14.75
C LYS A 143 4.45 7.67 13.89
N THR A 144 4.77 6.49 13.37
CA THR A 144 5.89 6.28 12.43
C THR A 144 5.74 7.19 11.22
N VAL A 145 6.74 8.03 10.95
CA VAL A 145 6.77 8.94 9.80
C VAL A 145 7.44 8.26 8.62
N HIS A 146 6.77 8.26 7.47
CA HIS A 146 7.30 7.73 6.22
C HIS A 146 7.86 8.87 5.38
N GLU A 147 9.05 8.67 4.81
CA GLU A 147 9.62 9.63 3.87
C GLU A 147 8.72 9.79 2.65
N GLN A 148 8.29 8.66 2.08
CA GLN A 148 7.44 8.57 0.92
C GLN A 148 6.50 7.39 1.10
N MET A 149 5.19 7.63 1.12
CA MET A 149 4.15 6.60 1.15
C MET A 149 3.28 6.77 -0.08
N VAL A 150 3.11 5.70 -0.86
CA VAL A 150 2.41 5.75 -2.15
C VAL A 150 1.18 4.86 -2.10
N GLN A 151 0.02 5.48 -2.37
CA GLN A 151 -1.18 4.76 -2.79
C GLN A 151 -1.15 4.73 -4.31
N PHE A 152 -1.03 3.56 -4.92
CA PHE A 152 -0.94 3.42 -6.37
C PHE A 152 -2.17 2.67 -6.90
N ARG A 153 -2.99 3.33 -7.74
CA ARG A 153 -4.15 2.75 -8.45
C ARG A 153 -4.96 1.78 -7.57
N CYS A 154 -5.40 2.26 -6.42
CA CYS A 154 -6.28 1.49 -5.57
C CYS A 154 -7.24 2.42 -4.84
N ASN A 155 -8.37 1.86 -4.39
CA ASN A 155 -9.31 2.61 -3.57
C ASN A 155 -8.75 2.85 -2.16
N ASP A 156 -9.22 3.92 -1.52
CA ASP A 156 -8.76 4.36 -0.20
C ASP A 156 -8.96 3.27 0.86
N TRP A 157 -10.02 2.47 0.73
CA TRP A 157 -10.30 1.36 1.63
C TRP A 157 -9.26 0.23 1.54
N SER A 158 -8.86 -0.16 0.33
CA SER A 158 -7.83 -1.18 0.11
C SER A 158 -6.49 -0.72 0.66
N PHE A 159 -6.11 0.54 0.39
CA PHE A 159 -4.88 1.13 0.94
C PHE A 159 -4.94 1.21 2.47
N LEU A 160 -6.05 1.70 3.04
CA LEU A 160 -6.28 1.76 4.49
C LEU A 160 -6.14 0.38 5.14
N LYS A 161 -6.77 -0.66 4.58
CA LYS A 161 -6.66 -2.03 5.10
C LYS A 161 -5.22 -2.54 5.09
N SER A 162 -4.45 -2.27 4.03
CA SER A 162 -3.02 -2.62 4.00
C SER A 162 -2.25 -1.91 5.11
N ARG A 163 -2.49 -0.61 5.34
CA ARG A 163 -1.82 0.15 6.41
C ARG A 163 -2.20 -0.34 7.81
N LEU A 164 -3.47 -0.61 8.05
CA LEU A 164 -3.94 -1.16 9.33
C LEU A 164 -3.37 -2.56 9.57
N SER A 165 -3.35 -3.41 8.53
CA SER A 165 -2.73 -4.73 8.59
C SER A 165 -1.25 -4.63 8.93
N ALA A 166 -0.48 -3.80 8.21
CA ALA A 166 0.97 -3.63 8.39
C ALA A 166 1.38 -3.05 9.74
N THR A 167 0.45 -2.42 10.46
CA THR A 167 0.69 -1.77 11.76
C THR A 167 0.03 -2.52 12.92
N ASN A 168 -0.47 -3.74 12.72
CA ASN A 168 -1.19 -4.50 13.73
C ASN A 168 -2.32 -3.68 14.41
N THR A 169 -3.06 -2.92 13.61
CA THR A 169 -4.10 -2.00 14.08
C THR A 169 -5.47 -2.53 13.67
N TRP A 170 -6.40 -2.60 14.61
CA TRP A 170 -7.78 -2.99 14.34
C TRP A 170 -8.69 -1.77 14.28
N LEU A 171 -9.61 -1.82 13.32
CA LEU A 171 -10.69 -0.86 13.12
C LEU A 171 -11.95 -1.43 13.76
N LEU A 172 -12.43 -0.76 14.81
CA LEU A 172 -13.70 -1.03 15.47
C LEU A 172 -14.78 -0.12 14.89
N PRO A 173 -15.79 -0.68 14.21
CA PRO A 173 -16.86 0.12 13.68
C PRO A 173 -17.87 0.56 14.76
N GLY A 174 -18.13 1.86 14.84
CA GLY A 174 -19.28 2.45 15.55
C GLY A 174 -20.29 3.05 14.57
N ASN A 175 -21.43 3.52 15.09
CA ASN A 175 -22.45 4.21 14.29
C ASN A 175 -22.01 5.62 13.84
N ASP A 176 -21.35 6.37 14.74
CA ASP A 176 -20.98 7.76 14.49
C ASP A 176 -19.45 7.96 14.43
N THR A 177 -18.70 7.12 15.13
CA THR A 177 -17.23 7.23 15.23
C THR A 177 -16.59 5.86 15.05
N ILE A 178 -15.54 5.80 14.26
CA ILE A 178 -14.68 4.63 14.11
C ILE A 178 -13.54 4.71 15.13
N THR A 179 -13.19 3.61 15.79
CA THR A 179 -12.06 3.58 16.74
C THR A 179 -10.95 2.69 16.22
N LEU A 180 -9.70 3.18 16.24
CA LEU A 180 -8.51 2.41 15.94
C LEU A 180 -7.79 2.04 17.23
N VAL A 181 -7.43 0.77 17.37
CA VAL A 181 -6.87 0.17 18.59
C VAL A 181 -5.84 -0.90 18.25
N THR A 182 -4.98 -1.25 19.20
CA THR A 182 -4.22 -2.51 19.13
C THR A 182 -5.08 -3.68 19.62
N PRO A 183 -4.95 -4.89 19.04
CA PRO A 183 -5.70 -6.07 19.50
C PRO A 183 -5.49 -6.36 20.99
N GLU A 184 -4.24 -6.29 21.46
CA GLU A 184 -3.87 -6.53 22.86
C GLU A 184 -4.59 -5.57 23.83
N SER A 185 -4.81 -4.30 23.44
CA SER A 185 -5.51 -3.34 24.29
C SER A 185 -6.95 -3.73 24.62
N LEU A 186 -7.57 -4.56 23.78
CA LEU A 186 -8.97 -4.97 23.92
C LEU A 186 -9.19 -6.04 24.99
N ASN A 187 -8.14 -6.65 25.52
CA ASN A 187 -8.27 -7.53 26.70
C ASN A 187 -8.84 -6.82 27.93
N LYS A 188 -8.81 -5.47 27.95
CA LYS A 188 -9.34 -4.62 29.02
C LYS A 188 -10.72 -4.03 28.69
N SER A 189 -11.33 -4.44 27.58
CA SER A 189 -12.67 -4.01 27.16
C SER A 189 -13.77 -4.64 28.03
N THR A 190 -15.02 -4.23 27.79
CA THR A 190 -16.21 -4.80 28.46
C THR A 190 -16.27 -6.31 28.27
N VAL A 191 -16.46 -7.05 29.38
CA VAL A 191 -16.54 -8.52 29.37
C VAL A 191 -18.00 -8.97 29.42
N HIS A 192 -18.39 -9.82 28.47
CA HIS A 192 -19.66 -10.53 28.45
C HIS A 192 -19.43 -12.00 28.75
N THR A 193 -20.01 -12.52 29.84
CA THR A 193 -19.83 -13.92 30.23
C THR A 193 -20.98 -14.79 29.74
N LEU A 194 -20.65 -15.86 29.02
CA LEU A 194 -21.55 -16.99 28.77
C LEU A 194 -21.21 -18.11 29.74
N ARG A 195 -22.24 -18.68 30.37
CA ARG A 195 -22.13 -19.79 31.31
C ARG A 195 -22.84 -21.02 30.75
N GLN A 196 -22.35 -22.22 31.09
CA GLN A 196 -23.14 -23.44 30.92
C GLN A 196 -24.42 -23.26 31.75
N ARG A 197 -25.59 -23.29 31.09
CA ARG A 197 -26.88 -22.87 31.66
C ARG A 197 -27.13 -23.54 33.01
N GLY A 198 -27.04 -22.77 34.10
CA GLY A 198 -27.28 -23.23 35.47
C GLY A 198 -28.38 -22.46 36.18
N ASN A 199 -28.71 -21.24 35.71
CA ASN A 199 -29.74 -20.37 36.28
C ASN A 199 -30.59 -19.69 35.19
N HIS A 200 -31.80 -19.27 35.52
CA HIS A 200 -32.71 -18.53 34.62
C HIS A 200 -32.22 -17.12 34.24
N GLN A 201 -31.21 -16.59 34.93
CA GLN A 201 -30.56 -15.31 34.63
C GLN A 201 -29.42 -15.43 33.62
N ASP A 202 -28.97 -16.65 33.28
CA ASP A 202 -27.93 -16.86 32.29
C ASP A 202 -28.46 -16.59 30.87
N VAL A 203 -27.60 -16.01 30.04
CA VAL A 203 -27.91 -15.77 28.62
C VAL A 203 -28.24 -17.08 27.94
N VAL A 204 -29.35 -17.13 27.22
CA VAL A 204 -29.72 -18.30 26.43
C VAL A 204 -28.79 -18.41 25.22
N LEU A 205 -28.00 -19.48 25.18
CA LEU A 205 -27.14 -19.88 24.07
C LEU A 205 -27.91 -20.86 23.16
N PHE A 206 -28.06 -20.50 21.88
CA PHE A 206 -28.74 -21.32 20.87
C PHE A 206 -27.76 -22.17 20.06
N GLU A 207 -26.60 -21.62 19.74
CA GLU A 207 -25.59 -22.28 18.93
C GLU A 207 -24.20 -21.80 19.36
N ALA A 208 -23.23 -22.72 19.40
CA ALA A 208 -21.83 -22.39 19.59
C ALA A 208 -20.99 -23.27 18.67
N ASN A 209 -20.24 -22.65 17.77
CA ASN A 209 -19.26 -23.29 16.92
C ASN A 209 -17.90 -22.67 17.20
N LEU A 210 -16.91 -23.49 17.53
CA LEU A 210 -15.55 -23.06 17.81
C LEU A 210 -14.56 -23.92 17.02
N GLN A 211 -13.47 -23.27 16.61
CA GLN A 211 -12.37 -23.87 15.88
C GLN A 211 -11.06 -23.40 16.48
N TRP A 212 -10.15 -24.37 16.65
CA TRP A 212 -8.75 -24.17 16.97
C TRP A 212 -7.94 -24.60 15.74
N ASP A 213 -7.27 -23.66 15.09
CA ASP A 213 -6.54 -23.88 13.85
C ASP A 213 -5.07 -23.45 13.99
N ASN A 214 -4.14 -24.39 13.80
CA ASN A 214 -2.70 -24.11 13.80
C ASN A 214 -2.03 -24.40 12.45
N GLN A 215 -2.80 -24.59 11.36
CA GLN A 215 -2.27 -24.88 10.02
C GLN A 215 -1.27 -23.82 9.54
N ARG A 216 -1.46 -22.57 9.97
CA ARG A 216 -0.62 -21.41 9.61
C ARG A 216 -0.22 -20.57 10.83
N SER A 217 0.07 -21.22 11.96
CA SER A 217 0.52 -20.56 13.19
C SER A 217 2.01 -20.81 13.43
N PRO A 218 2.90 -19.84 13.11
CA PRO A 218 4.33 -19.98 13.34
C PRO A 218 4.70 -19.88 14.83
N LYS A 219 5.83 -20.50 15.22
CA LYS A 219 6.40 -20.37 16.57
C LYS A 219 6.73 -18.91 16.87
N THR A 220 7.46 -18.27 15.94
CA THR A 220 7.80 -16.85 15.97
C THR A 220 8.01 -16.35 14.54
N ILE A 221 8.02 -15.03 14.38
CA ILE A 221 8.35 -14.32 13.15
C ILE A 221 9.63 -13.52 13.41
N SER A 222 10.63 -13.61 12.55
CA SER A 222 11.67 -12.59 12.44
C SER A 222 11.57 -11.83 11.13
N VAL A 223 11.89 -10.54 11.20
CA VAL A 223 12.01 -9.67 10.04
C VAL A 223 13.43 -9.10 9.98
N GLN A 224 14.01 -9.13 8.79
CA GLN A 224 15.23 -8.44 8.42
C GLN A 224 14.95 -7.57 7.19
N SER A 225 15.68 -6.47 7.06
CA SER A 225 15.62 -5.59 5.90
C SER A 225 17.02 -5.29 5.36
N TRP A 226 17.10 -4.83 4.11
CA TRP A 226 18.37 -4.46 3.49
C TRP A 226 18.83 -3.09 4.00
N ASP A 227 19.98 -3.02 4.68
CA ASP A 227 20.62 -1.76 5.05
C ASP A 227 21.48 -1.26 3.88
N ILE A 228 21.05 -0.17 3.24
CA ILE A 228 21.75 0.41 2.09
C ILE A 228 23.13 0.94 2.49
N THR A 229 23.26 1.53 3.69
CA THR A 229 24.50 2.16 4.16
C THR A 229 25.54 1.11 4.53
N GLN A 230 25.12 0.03 5.19
CA GLN A 230 26.00 -1.04 5.64
C GLN A 230 26.17 -2.18 4.61
N GLN A 231 25.36 -2.20 3.55
CA GLN A 231 25.31 -3.25 2.52
C GLN A 231 25.20 -4.66 3.08
N LYS A 232 24.35 -4.83 4.10
CA LYS A 232 24.07 -6.12 4.72
C LYS A 232 22.63 -6.16 5.20
N LEU A 233 22.16 -7.36 5.54
CA LEU A 233 20.88 -7.50 6.24
C LEU A 233 20.98 -6.84 7.61
N SER A 234 19.91 -6.15 8.00
CA SER A 234 19.72 -5.64 9.35
C SER A 234 19.76 -6.78 10.38
N GLN A 235 19.92 -6.42 11.65
CA GLN A 235 19.69 -7.38 12.72
C GLN A 235 18.25 -7.91 12.63
N ALA A 236 18.08 -9.23 12.78
CA ALA A 236 16.77 -9.85 12.83
C ALA A 236 16.00 -9.37 14.07
N ILE A 237 14.82 -8.80 13.83
CA ILE A 237 13.90 -8.40 14.90
C ILE A 237 12.79 -9.44 14.98
N GLN A 238 12.70 -10.10 16.14
CA GLN A 238 11.65 -11.08 16.40
C GLN A 238 10.38 -10.41 16.93
N ALA A 239 9.25 -10.87 16.43
CA ALA A 239 7.94 -10.49 16.95
C ALA A 239 7.76 -11.03 18.37
N LYS A 240 6.97 -10.30 19.18
CA LYS A 240 6.50 -10.84 20.45
C LYS A 240 5.31 -11.77 20.22
N HIS A 241 4.75 -12.32 21.28
CA HIS A 241 3.45 -12.99 21.21
C HIS A 241 2.35 -12.01 20.76
N SER A 242 1.24 -12.55 20.27
CA SER A 242 0.12 -11.73 19.77
C SER A 242 -0.61 -11.01 20.91
N GLY A 243 -0.70 -11.64 22.08
CA GLY A 243 -1.07 -11.00 23.35
C GLY A 243 -2.57 -10.80 23.54
N PHE A 244 -3.44 -11.40 22.74
CA PHE A 244 -4.89 -11.24 22.89
C PHE A 244 -5.64 -12.55 23.22
N GLY A 245 -6.67 -12.40 24.05
CA GLY A 245 -7.42 -13.50 24.67
C GLY A 245 -6.76 -14.07 25.93
N LEU A 246 -7.49 -14.89 26.68
CA LEU A 246 -7.06 -15.53 27.93
C LEU A 246 -7.56 -16.98 28.01
N GLY A 247 -6.90 -17.82 28.82
CA GLY A 247 -7.27 -19.23 28.99
C GLY A 247 -7.21 -19.99 27.66
N GLN A 248 -8.16 -20.91 27.43
CA GLN A 248 -8.19 -21.74 26.22
C GLN A 248 -8.54 -21.00 24.93
N LEU A 249 -8.96 -19.74 25.06
CA LEU A 249 -9.32 -18.88 23.94
C LEU A 249 -8.25 -17.83 23.63
N ALA A 250 -7.10 -17.85 24.31
CA ALA A 250 -5.98 -16.99 23.95
C ALA A 250 -5.35 -17.44 22.62
N ALA A 251 -5.04 -16.47 21.76
CA ALA A 251 -4.53 -16.74 20.41
C ALA A 251 -3.15 -17.42 20.40
N ASP A 252 -2.39 -17.27 21.49
CA ASP A 252 -1.04 -17.81 21.65
C ASP A 252 -0.99 -19.22 22.28
N THR A 253 -2.14 -19.82 22.65
CA THR A 253 -2.16 -21.15 23.33
C THR A 253 -1.84 -22.32 22.41
N LEU A 254 -2.11 -22.17 21.11
CA LEU A 254 -1.93 -23.24 20.15
C LEU A 254 -0.44 -23.52 19.90
N LYS A 255 -0.06 -24.78 20.10
CA LYS A 255 1.28 -25.25 19.73
C LYS A 255 1.44 -25.21 18.22
N PRO A 256 2.54 -24.65 17.69
CA PRO A 256 2.82 -24.68 16.27
C PRO A 256 3.08 -26.12 15.82
N LEU A 257 2.79 -26.42 14.54
CA LEU A 257 3.02 -27.75 13.96
C LEU A 257 4.51 -28.14 13.95
N THR A 258 5.38 -27.15 13.80
CA THR A 258 6.84 -27.34 13.84
C THR A 258 7.48 -26.28 14.75
N GLY A 259 8.70 -26.55 15.20
CA GLY A 259 9.52 -25.57 15.92
C GLY A 259 10.15 -24.50 15.03
N GLN A 260 9.86 -24.51 13.72
CA GLN A 260 10.50 -23.65 12.73
C GLN A 260 10.03 -22.20 12.87
N GLU A 261 11.00 -21.30 12.89
CA GLU A 261 10.78 -19.86 12.79
C GLU A 261 10.47 -19.48 11.35
N TRP A 262 9.51 -18.58 11.16
CA TRP A 262 9.32 -17.96 9.84
C TRP A 262 10.16 -16.69 9.75
N GLN A 263 10.87 -16.55 8.64
CA GLN A 263 11.76 -15.42 8.37
C GLN A 263 11.21 -14.61 7.19
N TRP A 264 11.08 -13.30 7.40
CA TRP A 264 10.83 -12.33 6.34
C TRP A 264 12.11 -11.54 6.12
N ILE A 265 12.68 -11.63 4.92
CA ILE A 265 13.90 -10.93 4.54
C ILE A 265 13.53 -9.99 3.40
N LEU A 266 13.57 -8.69 3.66
CA LEU A 266 13.19 -7.64 2.73
C LEU A 266 14.41 -7.04 2.04
N SER A 267 14.31 -6.79 0.74
CA SER A 267 15.36 -6.20 -0.13
C SER A 267 15.36 -4.68 -0.16
N TYR A 268 14.45 -4.04 0.57
CA TYR A 268 14.39 -2.59 0.78
C TYR A 268 14.60 -2.23 2.25
N PRO A 269 15.04 -1.00 2.56
CA PRO A 269 15.31 -0.60 3.94
C PRO A 269 14.03 -0.36 4.73
N LEU A 270 14.02 -0.83 5.97
CA LEU A 270 13.09 -0.42 7.02
C LEU A 270 13.88 -0.01 8.25
N ASP A 271 13.43 1.02 8.96
CA ASP A 271 14.01 1.34 10.27
C ASP A 271 13.64 0.26 11.32
N ASN A 272 14.30 0.30 12.48
CA ASN A 272 14.08 -0.69 13.54
C ASN A 272 12.64 -0.71 14.08
N GLU A 273 11.98 0.46 14.18
CA GLU A 273 10.60 0.54 14.67
C GLU A 273 9.62 0.01 13.63
N GLN A 274 9.79 0.37 12.35
CA GLN A 274 9.03 -0.18 11.22
C GLN A 274 9.18 -1.70 11.14
N THR A 275 10.40 -2.21 11.26
CA THR A 275 10.70 -3.66 11.22
C THR A 275 10.01 -4.39 12.36
N LYS A 276 10.08 -3.85 13.59
CA LYS A 276 9.39 -4.39 14.76
C LYS A 276 7.87 -4.38 14.61
N GLN A 277 7.31 -3.28 14.11
CA GLN A 277 5.87 -3.15 13.87
C GLN A 277 5.39 -4.15 12.83
N PHE A 278 6.14 -4.31 11.74
CA PHE A 278 5.81 -5.27 10.69
C PHE A 278 5.89 -6.72 11.19
N ALA A 279 6.94 -7.07 11.95
CA ALA A 279 7.06 -8.38 12.59
C ALA A 279 5.85 -8.68 13.50
N GLN A 280 5.48 -7.71 14.36
CA GLN A 280 4.32 -7.83 15.25
C GLN A 280 3.00 -7.95 14.47
N SER A 281 2.90 -7.27 13.32
CA SER A 281 1.72 -7.36 12.48
C SER A 281 1.51 -8.73 11.85
N ILE A 282 2.59 -9.36 11.35
CA ILE A 282 2.51 -10.70 10.75
C ILE A 282 2.03 -11.70 11.78
N ILE A 283 2.63 -11.73 12.98
CA ILE A 283 2.24 -12.70 14.02
C ILE A 283 0.81 -12.43 14.54
N GLY A 284 0.43 -11.16 14.74
CA GLY A 284 -0.91 -10.79 15.16
C GLY A 284 -1.97 -11.23 14.15
N ASN A 285 -1.74 -10.94 12.87
CA ASN A 285 -2.64 -11.30 11.77
C ASN A 285 -2.79 -12.81 11.59
N ARG A 286 -1.70 -13.57 11.69
CA ARG A 286 -1.74 -15.04 11.61
C ARG A 286 -2.49 -15.65 12.78
N ARG A 287 -2.19 -15.21 14.01
CA ARG A 287 -2.81 -15.74 15.22
C ARG A 287 -4.25 -15.28 15.42
N SER A 288 -4.70 -14.25 14.71
CA SER A 288 -6.10 -13.76 14.75
C SER A 288 -7.12 -14.81 14.32
N HIS A 289 -6.72 -15.86 13.59
CA HIS A 289 -7.59 -16.95 13.20
C HIS A 289 -7.36 -18.25 13.97
N ASN A 290 -6.36 -18.29 14.87
CA ASN A 290 -6.04 -19.49 15.64
C ASN A 290 -7.25 -19.99 16.43
N ILE A 291 -7.97 -19.06 17.06
CA ILE A 291 -9.24 -19.35 17.72
C ILE A 291 -10.32 -18.58 16.97
N SER A 292 -11.23 -19.29 16.32
CA SER A 292 -12.33 -18.68 15.58
C SER A 292 -13.65 -19.41 15.82
N GLY A 293 -14.77 -18.74 15.59
CA GLY A 293 -16.06 -19.33 15.88
C GLY A 293 -17.21 -18.35 15.92
N ASN A 294 -18.41 -18.88 16.17
CA ASN A 294 -19.63 -18.09 16.30
C ASN A 294 -20.48 -18.60 17.46
N PHE A 295 -21.06 -17.67 18.22
CA PHE A 295 -22.03 -17.94 19.29
C PHE A 295 -23.32 -17.22 18.98
N GLU A 296 -24.42 -17.96 18.87
CA GLU A 296 -25.75 -17.38 18.69
C GLU A 296 -26.50 -17.35 20.02
N VAL A 297 -26.84 -16.16 20.49
CA VAL A 297 -27.51 -15.92 21.78
C VAL A 297 -28.84 -15.20 21.57
N GLU A 298 -29.61 -15.08 22.66
CA GLU A 298 -30.83 -14.27 22.67
C GLU A 298 -30.53 -12.84 22.22
N GLY A 299 -31.45 -12.28 21.43
CA GLY A 299 -31.30 -10.96 20.84
C GLY A 299 -31.16 -9.85 21.88
N ASP A 300 -30.04 -9.16 21.83
CA ASP A 300 -29.66 -8.05 22.71
C ASP A 300 -28.65 -7.15 21.97
N ASP A 301 -28.79 -5.83 22.09
CA ASP A 301 -27.94 -4.81 21.45
C ASP A 301 -26.75 -4.35 22.31
N ARG A 302 -26.54 -4.96 23.50
CA ARG A 302 -25.41 -4.65 24.40
C ARG A 302 -24.03 -5.04 23.87
N TYR A 303 -23.97 -6.00 22.94
CA TYR A 303 -22.72 -6.57 22.45
C TYR A 303 -22.11 -5.70 21.34
N LYS A 304 -20.81 -5.41 21.43
CA LYS A 304 -20.09 -4.63 20.42
C LYS A 304 -18.83 -5.35 19.95
N PRO A 305 -18.43 -5.20 18.67
CA PRO A 305 -17.10 -5.66 18.26
C PRO A 305 -16.02 -4.94 19.05
N GLY A 306 -15.03 -5.70 19.52
CA GLY A 306 -13.98 -5.24 20.41
C GLY A 306 -14.26 -5.46 21.91
N ASP A 307 -15.48 -5.85 22.27
CA ASP A 307 -15.76 -6.38 23.61
C ASP A 307 -15.13 -7.78 23.78
N VAL A 308 -15.05 -8.25 25.01
CA VAL A 308 -14.51 -9.57 25.35
C VAL A 308 -15.66 -10.54 25.63
N LEU A 309 -15.64 -11.71 25.00
CA LEU A 309 -16.49 -12.84 25.32
C LEU A 309 -15.75 -13.79 26.26
N ALA A 310 -16.28 -13.99 27.47
CA ALA A 310 -15.78 -14.96 28.43
C ALA A 310 -16.67 -16.22 28.43
N LEU A 311 -16.06 -17.40 28.30
CA LEU A 311 -16.72 -18.68 28.54
C LEU A 311 -16.34 -19.17 29.93
N THR A 312 -17.33 -19.57 30.72
CA THR A 312 -17.12 -20.05 32.08
C THR A 312 -18.02 -21.23 32.39
N GLY A 313 -17.44 -22.31 32.92
CA GLY A 313 -18.18 -23.51 33.28
C GLY A 313 -18.44 -24.43 32.09
N PHE A 314 -17.82 -24.21 30.94
CA PHE A 314 -17.82 -25.15 29.81
C PHE A 314 -16.68 -26.18 29.92
N GLY A 315 -15.78 -26.01 30.88
CA GLY A 315 -14.72 -26.94 31.21
C GLY A 315 -13.35 -26.54 30.65
N GLN A 316 -12.32 -27.31 31.02
CA GLN A 316 -10.92 -26.97 30.79
C GLN A 316 -10.50 -26.84 29.32
N GLY A 317 -11.33 -27.29 28.37
CA GLY A 317 -11.08 -27.16 26.93
C GLY A 317 -11.65 -25.89 26.30
N MET A 318 -12.58 -25.20 26.97
CA MET A 318 -13.32 -24.06 26.39
C MET A 318 -13.27 -22.80 27.25
N ASP A 319 -13.06 -22.94 28.56
CA ASP A 319 -13.05 -21.81 29.48
C ASP A 319 -11.89 -20.86 29.16
N GLY A 320 -12.23 -19.60 28.95
CA GLY A 320 -11.30 -18.60 28.46
C GLY A 320 -12.00 -17.31 28.03
N GLN A 321 -11.21 -16.39 27.49
CA GLN A 321 -11.70 -15.11 26.98
C GLN A 321 -11.15 -14.86 25.58
N ALA A 322 -11.99 -14.35 24.69
CA ALA A 322 -11.59 -13.91 23.36
C ALA A 322 -12.28 -12.60 23.00
N ILE A 323 -11.67 -11.85 22.09
CA ILE A 323 -12.24 -10.59 21.59
C ILE A 323 -13.33 -10.93 20.57
N ILE A 324 -14.49 -10.29 20.70
CA ILE A 324 -15.59 -10.35 19.73
C ILE A 324 -15.15 -9.58 18.48
N THR A 325 -14.90 -10.29 17.38
CA THR A 325 -14.48 -9.71 16.10
C THR A 325 -15.65 -9.35 15.19
N GLY A 326 -16.85 -9.82 15.50
CA GLY A 326 -18.06 -9.46 14.75
C GLY A 326 -19.32 -9.58 15.59
N VAL A 327 -20.27 -8.68 15.35
CA VAL A 327 -21.63 -8.76 15.91
C VAL A 327 -22.62 -8.71 14.77
N LYS A 328 -23.40 -9.80 14.62
CA LYS A 328 -24.47 -9.89 13.63
C LYS A 328 -25.82 -10.08 14.32
N GLN A 329 -26.69 -9.12 14.11
CA GLN A 329 -28.05 -9.10 14.63
C GLN A 329 -29.00 -9.59 13.54
N THR A 330 -29.83 -10.58 13.83
CA THR A 330 -30.82 -11.12 12.88
C THR A 330 -32.19 -11.13 13.52
N ILE A 331 -33.17 -10.55 12.83
CA ILE A 331 -34.57 -10.57 13.25
C ILE A 331 -35.39 -11.15 12.10
N THR A 332 -36.08 -12.24 12.39
CA THR A 332 -37.00 -12.89 11.45
C THR A 332 -38.29 -13.26 12.17
N GLN A 333 -39.39 -13.39 11.43
CA GLN A 333 -40.66 -13.86 12.00
C GLN A 333 -40.54 -15.26 12.61
N ARG A 334 -39.69 -16.13 12.05
CA ARG A 334 -39.52 -17.52 12.50
C ARG A 334 -38.67 -17.66 13.75
N GLN A 335 -37.54 -16.94 13.85
CA GLN A 335 -36.57 -17.10 14.94
C GLN A 335 -36.66 -16.00 16.01
N GLY A 336 -37.46 -14.96 15.79
CA GLY A 336 -37.43 -13.76 16.62
C GLY A 336 -36.11 -13.01 16.45
N TRP A 337 -35.61 -12.42 17.53
CA TRP A 337 -34.33 -11.69 17.55
C TRP A 337 -33.19 -12.60 18.07
N ARG A 338 -32.11 -12.67 17.30
CA ARG A 338 -30.86 -13.37 17.61
C ARG A 338 -29.65 -12.45 17.46
N THR A 339 -28.71 -12.56 18.38
CA THR A 339 -27.39 -11.94 18.27
C THR A 339 -26.35 -13.02 18.04
N ARG A 340 -25.57 -12.90 16.96
CA ARG A 340 -24.41 -13.75 16.69
C ARG A 340 -23.13 -12.99 17.00
N LEU A 341 -22.32 -13.56 17.88
CA LEU A 341 -20.99 -13.07 18.25
C LEU A 341 -19.96 -13.91 17.51
N THR A 342 -19.10 -13.27 16.73
CA THR A 342 -18.01 -13.91 15.99
C THR A 342 -16.70 -13.72 16.75
N LEU A 343 -15.91 -14.78 16.84
CA LEU A 343 -14.53 -14.78 17.32
C LEU A 343 -13.58 -15.06 16.17
N GLY A 344 -12.38 -14.49 16.26
CA GLY A 344 -11.32 -14.65 15.28
C GLY A 344 -11.61 -13.95 13.95
N MET A 345 -10.56 -13.80 13.14
CA MET A 345 -10.61 -13.13 11.85
C MET A 345 -9.47 -13.64 10.98
N GLN A 346 -9.80 -14.04 9.75
CA GLN A 346 -8.81 -14.35 8.74
C GLN A 346 -8.25 -13.05 8.17
N SER A 347 -6.92 -12.92 8.08
CA SER A 347 -6.28 -11.79 7.42
C SER A 347 -6.05 -12.11 5.95
N ASP A 348 -6.54 -11.24 5.07
CA ASP A 348 -6.43 -11.36 3.60
C ASP A 348 -5.21 -10.62 3.03
N VAL A 349 -4.50 -9.80 3.82
CA VAL A 349 -3.51 -8.83 3.31
C VAL A 349 -2.19 -8.93 4.08
N GLU A 350 -1.15 -9.39 3.39
CA GLU A 350 0.20 -9.58 3.95
C GLU A 350 1.19 -8.48 3.53
N HIS A 351 0.81 -7.60 2.61
CA HIS A 351 1.71 -6.57 2.07
C HIS A 351 1.54 -5.23 2.78
N ILE A 352 2.66 -4.53 2.99
CA ILE A 352 2.74 -3.23 3.66
C ILE A 352 1.90 -2.16 2.95
N VAL A 353 1.85 -2.25 1.62
CA VAL A 353 1.03 -1.44 0.71
C VAL A 353 0.56 -2.34 -0.45
N PRO A 354 -0.51 -1.96 -1.18
CA PRO A 354 -0.85 -2.62 -2.43
C PRO A 354 0.33 -2.62 -3.41
N GLN A 355 0.63 -3.79 -3.99
CA GLN A 355 1.81 -4.00 -4.83
C GLN A 355 1.66 -3.39 -6.22
N VAL A 356 2.78 -2.93 -6.80
CA VAL A 356 2.91 -2.50 -8.20
C VAL A 356 3.97 -3.35 -8.86
N LYS A 357 3.57 -4.18 -9.81
CA LYS A 357 4.46 -5.21 -10.41
C LYS A 357 5.01 -4.78 -11.77
N GLU A 358 4.37 -3.80 -12.38
CA GLU A 358 4.65 -3.31 -13.72
C GLU A 358 5.82 -2.34 -13.75
N LEU A 359 6.47 -2.24 -14.91
CA LEU A 359 7.40 -1.15 -15.20
C LEU A 359 6.61 0.10 -15.58
N HIS A 360 7.15 1.26 -15.22
CA HIS A 360 6.57 2.54 -15.52
C HIS A 360 7.57 3.49 -16.17
N ILE A 361 7.04 4.50 -16.83
CA ILE A 361 7.85 5.64 -17.29
C ILE A 361 7.90 6.66 -16.14
N GLY A 362 9.08 7.23 -15.93
CA GLY A 362 9.30 8.39 -15.08
C GLY A 362 9.87 9.55 -15.90
N ILE A 363 9.61 10.77 -15.47
CA ILE A 363 10.24 11.99 -15.97
C ILE A 363 11.12 12.52 -14.86
N VAL A 364 12.40 12.77 -15.16
CA VAL A 364 13.34 13.32 -14.17
C VAL A 364 12.95 14.75 -13.84
N GLU A 365 12.83 15.05 -12.56
CA GLU A 365 12.47 16.38 -12.06
C GLU A 365 13.72 17.21 -11.74
N LYS A 366 13.51 18.49 -11.45
CA LYS A 366 14.60 19.35 -10.98
C LYS A 366 15.24 18.76 -9.72
N TYR A 367 16.58 18.79 -9.69
CA TYR A 367 17.34 18.28 -8.56
C TYR A 367 16.96 19.01 -7.27
N HIS A 368 16.79 18.23 -6.21
CA HIS A 368 16.79 18.69 -4.83
C HIS A 368 17.58 17.69 -3.99
N GLN A 369 18.12 18.15 -2.86
CA GLN A 369 18.97 17.32 -2.03
C GLN A 369 18.18 16.16 -1.41
N ASP A 370 18.73 14.96 -1.55
CA ASP A 370 18.25 13.76 -0.89
C ASP A 370 18.56 13.83 0.62
N SER A 371 17.53 13.82 1.47
CA SER A 371 17.68 13.87 2.93
C SER A 371 18.38 12.64 3.53
N GLN A 372 18.43 11.52 2.81
CA GLN A 372 19.14 10.32 3.24
C GLN A 372 20.54 10.20 2.63
N SER A 373 20.97 11.17 1.81
CA SER A 373 22.29 11.17 1.16
C SER A 373 22.60 9.90 0.34
N LEU A 374 21.58 9.28 -0.26
CA LEU A 374 21.72 8.05 -1.05
C LEU A 374 21.97 8.30 -2.54
N GLY A 375 22.03 9.58 -2.95
CA GLY A 375 22.16 9.97 -4.36
C GLY A 375 20.93 9.63 -5.19
N ARG A 376 19.74 9.60 -4.57
CA ARG A 376 18.48 9.34 -5.28
C ARG A 376 18.09 10.52 -6.16
N ILE A 377 17.47 10.21 -7.29
CA ILE A 377 17.08 11.17 -8.31
C ILE A 377 15.58 11.46 -8.16
N PRO A 378 15.19 12.74 -8.11
CA PRO A 378 13.80 13.15 -8.15
C PRO A 378 13.14 12.76 -9.48
N VAL A 379 12.03 12.02 -9.42
CA VAL A 379 11.26 11.61 -10.60
C VAL A 379 9.77 11.83 -10.39
N LYS A 380 9.08 12.24 -11.45
CA LYS A 380 7.62 12.23 -11.55
C LYS A 380 7.21 11.00 -12.35
N ILE A 381 6.33 10.17 -11.80
CA ILE A 381 5.77 9.02 -12.52
C ILE A 381 4.39 9.44 -13.06
N PRO A 382 4.20 9.64 -14.38
CA PRO A 382 2.93 10.14 -14.92
C PRO A 382 1.73 9.25 -14.58
N ALA A 383 1.95 7.94 -14.45
CA ALA A 383 0.91 6.98 -14.08
C ALA A 383 0.32 7.18 -12.67
N LEU A 384 1.01 7.94 -11.79
CA LEU A 384 0.48 8.35 -10.49
C LEU A 384 -0.45 9.57 -10.58
N ASP A 385 -0.44 10.30 -11.69
CA ASP A 385 -1.21 11.53 -11.90
C ASP A 385 -1.10 12.55 -10.75
N LEU A 386 0.11 12.70 -10.22
CA LEU A 386 0.36 13.63 -9.11
C LEU A 386 0.59 15.03 -9.68
N THR A 387 -0.26 15.98 -9.26
CA THR A 387 -0.19 17.37 -9.75
C THR A 387 1.13 18.04 -9.35
N ASN A 388 1.72 17.66 -8.20
CA ASN A 388 3.00 18.18 -7.68
C ASN A 388 3.84 17.13 -6.92
N GLY A 389 3.59 15.84 -7.16
CA GLY A 389 4.25 14.76 -6.42
C GLY A 389 5.52 14.27 -7.10
N THR A 390 6.64 14.36 -6.39
CA THR A 390 7.95 13.84 -6.82
C THR A 390 8.38 12.71 -5.90
N LEU A 391 8.86 11.61 -6.48
CA LEU A 391 9.46 10.48 -5.77
C LEU A 391 10.97 10.53 -5.90
N LEU A 392 11.69 10.04 -4.89
CA LEU A 392 13.13 9.84 -4.92
C LEU A 392 13.43 8.39 -5.32
N ALA A 393 14.02 8.20 -6.50
CA ALA A 393 14.38 6.89 -7.04
C ALA A 393 15.89 6.64 -7.03
N ARG A 394 16.31 5.42 -6.72
CA ARG A 394 17.73 5.02 -6.90
C ARG A 394 18.05 4.88 -8.39
N LEU A 395 19.28 5.18 -8.80
CA LEU A 395 19.73 4.99 -10.18
C LEU A 395 20.52 3.69 -10.33
N GLY A 396 20.03 2.78 -11.17
CA GLY A 396 20.82 1.65 -11.68
C GLY A 396 21.87 2.15 -12.68
N LYS A 397 23.13 1.79 -12.46
CA LYS A 397 24.27 2.18 -13.32
C LYS A 397 24.93 0.91 -13.89
N PRO A 398 25.45 0.94 -15.13
CA PRO A 398 26.19 -0.19 -15.71
C PRO A 398 27.41 -0.62 -14.88
N TYR A 399 28.06 0.33 -14.19
CA TYR A 399 29.20 0.08 -13.31
C TYR A 399 29.18 1.10 -12.15
N ALA A 400 29.19 0.62 -10.91
CA ALA A 400 29.19 1.45 -9.70
C ALA A 400 29.98 0.76 -8.58
N SER A 401 31.29 0.99 -8.57
CA SER A 401 32.24 0.51 -7.55
C SER A 401 32.66 1.64 -6.62
N HIS A 402 33.50 1.32 -5.63
CA HIS A 402 34.04 2.30 -4.68
C HIS A 402 34.84 3.38 -5.43
N GLU A 403 34.31 4.62 -5.43
CA GLU A 403 34.92 5.80 -6.08
C GLU A 403 35.25 5.61 -7.58
N SER A 404 34.64 4.61 -8.23
CA SER A 404 34.86 4.28 -9.64
C SER A 404 33.55 3.82 -10.25
N GLY A 405 33.10 4.46 -11.32
CA GLY A 405 31.78 4.16 -11.86
C GLY A 405 31.40 4.91 -13.12
N PHE A 406 30.32 4.46 -13.73
CA PHE A 406 29.65 5.13 -14.83
C PHE A 406 28.68 6.18 -14.27
N CYS A 407 29.13 7.44 -14.19
CA CYS A 407 28.40 8.54 -13.56
C CYS A 407 27.74 9.48 -14.58
N PHE A 408 26.80 8.93 -15.35
CA PHE A 408 25.93 9.70 -16.23
C PHE A 408 24.56 9.82 -15.56
N TYR A 409 24.32 10.95 -14.90
CA TYR A 409 23.03 11.24 -14.31
C TYR A 409 22.10 11.79 -15.38
N PRO A 410 20.85 11.30 -15.48
CA PRO A 410 19.88 11.84 -16.42
C PRO A 410 19.55 13.29 -16.08
N GLU A 411 19.18 14.05 -17.10
CA GLU A 411 18.90 15.48 -17.00
C GLU A 411 17.42 15.74 -16.64
N PRO A 412 17.09 16.87 -15.98
CA PRO A 412 15.71 17.25 -15.77
C PRO A 412 14.92 17.29 -17.08
N GLY A 413 13.80 16.56 -17.13
CA GLY A 413 12.98 16.38 -18.33
C GLY A 413 13.26 15.11 -19.11
N ASP A 414 14.29 14.33 -18.75
CA ASP A 414 14.56 13.03 -19.36
C ASP A 414 13.52 11.99 -18.99
N GLU A 415 13.25 11.12 -19.95
CA GLU A 415 12.38 9.96 -19.80
C GLU A 415 13.19 8.75 -19.33
N VAL A 416 12.75 8.12 -18.24
CA VAL A 416 13.41 7.00 -17.58
C VAL A 416 12.47 5.83 -17.34
N ILE A 417 13.02 4.62 -17.27
CA ILE A 417 12.28 3.41 -16.91
C ILE A 417 12.34 3.22 -15.40
N ILE A 418 11.19 3.11 -14.75
CA ILE A 418 11.03 2.91 -13.31
C ILE A 418 10.55 1.48 -13.03
N GLY A 419 11.27 0.79 -12.16
CA GLY A 419 10.80 -0.40 -11.44
C GLY A 419 10.65 -0.11 -9.94
N PHE A 420 10.15 -1.09 -9.18
CA PHE A 420 9.98 -0.99 -7.73
C PHE A 420 10.58 -2.21 -7.03
N PHE A 421 11.41 -1.98 -6.00
CA PHE A 421 11.94 -3.08 -5.19
C PHE A 421 10.80 -3.82 -4.49
N GLU A 422 10.74 -5.16 -4.65
CA GLU A 422 9.66 -6.02 -4.10
C GLU A 422 8.23 -5.57 -4.42
N CYS A 423 8.04 -4.92 -5.58
CA CYS A 423 6.75 -4.38 -6.00
C CYS A 423 6.20 -3.31 -5.02
N ASP A 424 7.06 -2.67 -4.22
CA ASP A 424 6.68 -1.65 -3.26
C ASP A 424 6.85 -0.24 -3.86
N PRO A 425 5.75 0.49 -4.13
CA PRO A 425 5.79 1.79 -4.79
C PRO A 425 6.53 2.88 -4.00
N ARG A 426 6.90 2.64 -2.73
CA ARG A 426 7.73 3.53 -1.93
C ARG A 426 9.21 3.50 -2.32
N PHE A 427 9.67 2.45 -3.00
CA PHE A 427 11.07 2.23 -3.33
C PHE A 427 11.30 2.12 -4.84
N PRO A 428 11.13 3.22 -5.60
CA PRO A 428 11.40 3.23 -7.03
C PRO A 428 12.90 3.13 -7.35
N VAL A 429 13.20 2.48 -8.48
CA VAL A 429 14.54 2.38 -9.07
C VAL A 429 14.48 2.70 -10.57
N ILE A 430 15.37 3.58 -11.02
CA ILE A 430 15.61 3.86 -12.43
C ILE A 430 16.46 2.74 -13.02
N LEU A 431 15.95 2.08 -14.06
CA LEU A 431 16.63 0.98 -14.76
C LEU A 431 17.43 1.46 -15.98
N GLY A 432 17.08 2.62 -16.52
CA GLY A 432 17.72 3.22 -17.68
C GLY A 432 16.97 4.46 -18.17
N SER A 433 17.55 5.14 -19.16
CA SER A 433 16.97 6.30 -19.83
C SER A 433 16.57 5.95 -21.26
N MET A 434 15.61 6.69 -21.81
CA MET A 434 15.11 6.48 -23.17
C MET A 434 15.17 7.77 -23.97
N HIS A 435 15.53 7.65 -25.26
CA HIS A 435 15.30 8.71 -26.24
C HIS A 435 13.83 8.70 -26.68
N ASN A 436 13.33 9.88 -27.06
CA ASN A 436 11.97 10.07 -27.56
C ASN A 436 11.95 11.20 -28.62
N PRO A 437 10.83 11.48 -29.31
CA PRO A 437 10.79 12.51 -30.35
C PRO A 437 11.20 13.93 -29.91
N LYS A 438 11.10 14.23 -28.61
CA LYS A 438 11.57 15.49 -28.01
C LYS A 438 13.07 15.43 -27.71
N ASN A 439 13.53 14.36 -27.06
CA ASN A 439 14.92 14.09 -26.71
C ASN A 439 15.49 13.06 -27.71
N LYS A 440 15.73 13.51 -28.94
CA LYS A 440 16.17 12.64 -30.05
C LYS A 440 17.52 11.98 -29.77
N SER A 441 17.67 10.76 -30.26
CA SER A 441 18.96 10.08 -30.28
C SER A 441 19.95 10.83 -31.17
N PRO A 442 21.25 10.89 -30.82
CA PRO A 442 22.28 11.46 -31.70
C PRO A 442 22.47 10.67 -33.00
N LEU A 443 22.09 9.39 -33.01
CA LEU A 443 22.10 8.51 -34.18
C LEU A 443 20.79 7.73 -34.26
N GLU A 444 20.18 7.72 -35.44
CA GLU A 444 19.02 6.87 -35.70
C GLU A 444 19.45 5.43 -35.95
N PRO A 445 18.65 4.43 -35.53
CA PRO A 445 18.90 3.03 -35.88
C PRO A 445 18.97 2.86 -37.40
N SER A 446 19.97 2.11 -37.87
CA SER A 446 20.15 1.77 -39.28
C SER A 446 20.49 0.30 -39.45
N GLU A 447 20.14 -0.28 -40.59
CA GLU A 447 20.35 -1.71 -40.88
C GLU A 447 21.81 -2.13 -40.68
N LYS A 448 22.76 -1.33 -41.18
CA LYS A 448 24.19 -1.64 -41.07
C LYS A 448 24.79 -1.29 -39.71
N ASN A 449 24.19 -0.35 -38.98
CA ASN A 449 24.62 0.09 -37.64
C ASN A 449 26.16 0.29 -37.50
N LEU A 450 26.75 1.02 -38.45
CA LEU A 450 28.22 1.12 -38.61
C LEU A 450 28.87 2.07 -37.61
N VAL A 451 28.12 3.01 -37.05
CA VAL A 451 28.63 4.02 -36.11
C VAL A 451 28.10 3.74 -34.71
N LYS A 452 29.01 3.62 -33.74
CA LYS A 452 28.68 3.56 -32.30
C LYS A 452 29.29 4.76 -31.62
N THR A 453 28.56 5.42 -30.73
CA THR A 453 29.04 6.67 -30.12
C THR A 453 28.56 6.88 -28.70
N LEU A 454 29.36 7.62 -27.93
CA LEU A 454 28.94 8.30 -26.71
C LEU A 454 29.03 9.81 -26.99
N VAL A 455 27.89 10.50 -26.96
CA VAL A 455 27.79 11.94 -27.19
C VAL A 455 27.28 12.62 -25.93
N ILE A 456 27.98 13.66 -25.50
CA ILE A 456 27.54 14.59 -24.46
C ILE A 456 27.34 15.93 -25.14
N LYS A 457 26.14 16.48 -25.05
CA LYS A 457 25.79 17.76 -25.68
C LYS A 457 25.12 18.67 -24.68
N GLN A 458 25.62 19.89 -24.57
CA GLN A 458 25.02 20.94 -23.74
C GLN A 458 24.94 22.23 -24.55
N GLY A 459 23.73 22.58 -24.99
CA GLY A 459 23.51 23.70 -25.91
C GLY A 459 24.24 23.47 -27.24
N GLU A 460 25.16 24.37 -27.58
CA GLU A 460 26.01 24.28 -28.78
C GLU A 460 27.30 23.47 -28.57
N ASN A 461 27.66 23.15 -27.32
CA ASN A 461 28.87 22.41 -27.01
C ASN A 461 28.61 20.90 -27.13
N GLN A 462 29.54 20.20 -27.77
CA GLN A 462 29.47 18.75 -27.94
C GLN A 462 30.84 18.11 -27.73
N GLN A 463 30.86 17.05 -26.92
CA GLN A 463 31.95 16.10 -26.80
C GLN A 463 31.48 14.73 -27.25
N ALA A 464 32.32 14.00 -27.99
CA ALA A 464 31.95 12.68 -28.49
C ALA A 464 33.13 11.71 -28.54
N LEU A 465 32.85 10.45 -28.21
CA LEU A 465 33.65 9.29 -28.55
C LEU A 465 32.94 8.55 -29.68
N ILE A 466 33.62 8.33 -30.80
CA ILE A 466 32.99 7.78 -32.02
C ILE A 466 33.80 6.59 -32.50
N PHE A 467 33.12 5.48 -32.74
CA PHE A 467 33.62 4.30 -33.43
C PHE A 467 32.89 4.19 -34.77
N ASP A 468 33.61 4.37 -35.88
CA ASP A 468 33.08 4.25 -37.24
C ASP A 468 33.66 3.02 -37.92
N ASN A 469 32.83 1.99 -38.11
CA ASN A 469 33.23 0.72 -38.74
C ASN A 469 33.19 0.76 -40.28
N LYS A 470 32.71 1.86 -40.88
CA LYS A 470 32.82 2.05 -42.33
C LYS A 470 34.25 2.42 -42.70
N ASP A 471 34.81 3.37 -41.95
CA ASP A 471 36.14 3.92 -42.19
C ASP A 471 37.20 3.35 -41.22
N ASN A 472 36.81 2.42 -40.34
CA ASN A 472 37.59 1.81 -39.27
C ASN A 472 38.31 2.85 -38.40
N THR A 473 37.56 3.84 -37.92
CA THR A 473 38.09 5.01 -37.21
C THR A 473 37.59 5.08 -35.76
N LEU A 474 38.50 5.39 -34.84
CA LEU A 474 38.22 5.80 -33.46
C LEU A 474 38.52 7.28 -33.32
N ALA A 475 37.52 8.09 -32.92
CA ALA A 475 37.68 9.53 -32.77
C ALA A 475 37.23 10.06 -31.41
N PHE A 476 38.02 10.98 -30.86
CA PHE A 476 37.68 11.82 -29.71
C PHE A 476 37.49 13.25 -30.18
N ASN A 477 36.26 13.74 -30.09
CA ASN A 477 35.87 15.06 -30.58
C ASN A 477 35.43 15.96 -29.43
N SER A 478 35.89 17.20 -29.44
CA SER A 478 35.42 18.26 -28.54
C SER A 478 35.34 19.57 -29.34
N GLY A 479 34.13 19.87 -29.84
CA GLY A 479 33.92 20.95 -30.80
C GLY A 479 34.78 20.77 -32.07
N LYS A 480 35.67 21.74 -32.35
CA LYS A 480 36.58 21.73 -33.51
C LYS A 480 37.90 20.98 -33.27
N ASN A 481 38.14 20.48 -32.06
CA ASN A 481 39.36 19.74 -31.74
C ASN A 481 39.08 18.24 -31.88
N THR A 482 39.99 17.51 -32.53
CA THR A 482 39.81 16.08 -32.85
C THR A 482 41.11 15.30 -32.67
N LEU A 483 41.01 14.13 -32.04
CA LEU A 483 42.02 13.07 -32.10
C LEU A 483 41.40 11.89 -32.84
N SER A 484 41.97 11.47 -33.96
CA SER A 484 41.44 10.41 -34.81
C SER A 484 42.50 9.35 -35.06
N LEU A 485 42.16 8.08 -34.80
CA LEU A 485 42.98 6.92 -35.09
C LEU A 485 42.26 6.09 -36.15
N GLN A 486 42.86 5.93 -37.32
CA GLN A 486 42.35 5.04 -38.35
C GLN A 486 43.11 3.72 -38.33
N GLN A 487 42.39 2.60 -38.31
CA GLN A 487 42.99 1.28 -38.26
C GLN A 487 43.90 1.06 -39.47
N ASP A 488 45.14 0.65 -39.18
CA ASP A 488 46.20 0.36 -40.17
C ASP A 488 46.57 1.54 -41.10
N LYS A 489 46.23 2.78 -40.69
CA LYS A 489 46.45 4.01 -41.46
C LYS A 489 46.89 5.16 -40.56
N ASP A 490 46.40 6.37 -40.81
CA ASP A 490 46.89 7.60 -40.19
C ASP A 490 46.34 7.81 -38.77
N ILE A 491 47.16 8.46 -37.94
CA ILE A 491 46.74 9.06 -36.67
C ILE A 491 46.81 10.58 -36.83
N THR A 492 45.72 11.29 -36.56
CA THR A 492 45.62 12.74 -36.73
C THR A 492 45.22 13.43 -35.43
N ILE A 493 45.95 14.49 -35.07
CA ILE A 493 45.64 15.41 -33.98
C ILE A 493 45.41 16.79 -34.57
N SER A 494 44.20 17.33 -34.43
CA SER A 494 43.83 18.67 -34.91
C SER A 494 43.30 19.52 -33.77
N SER A 495 43.84 20.75 -33.66
CA SER A 495 43.43 21.76 -32.68
C SER A 495 43.08 23.06 -33.40
N ALA A 496 42.01 23.71 -32.97
CA ALA A 496 41.59 25.00 -33.53
C ALA A 496 42.46 26.18 -33.08
N LYS A 497 43.27 26.01 -32.01
CA LYS A 497 44.14 27.06 -31.47
C LYS A 497 45.57 26.55 -31.31
N ASN A 498 45.87 25.98 -30.15
CA ASN A 498 47.22 25.55 -29.77
C ASN A 498 47.23 24.04 -29.52
N LEU A 499 48.34 23.39 -29.87
CA LEU A 499 48.72 22.08 -29.36
C LEU A 499 49.89 22.30 -28.41
N ILE A 500 49.70 22.01 -27.13
CA ILE A 500 50.71 22.23 -26.08
C ILE A 500 51.09 20.88 -25.49
N THR A 501 52.38 20.56 -25.50
CA THR A 501 52.94 19.31 -24.96
C THR A 501 53.91 19.63 -23.83
N HIS A 502 53.73 19.00 -22.66
CA HIS A 502 54.60 19.16 -21.50
C HIS A 502 54.92 17.78 -20.92
N ALA A 503 56.21 17.43 -20.89
CA ALA A 503 56.70 16.15 -20.37
C ALA A 503 58.15 16.32 -19.91
N GLN A 504 58.64 15.36 -19.12
CA GLN A 504 60.07 15.29 -18.75
C GLN A 504 60.96 15.01 -19.97
N GLU A 505 60.46 14.18 -20.90
CA GLU A 505 61.14 13.83 -22.15
C GLU A 505 60.08 13.63 -23.25
N ILE A 506 60.39 14.04 -24.48
CA ILE A 506 59.55 13.80 -25.66
C ILE A 506 60.46 13.22 -26.76
N ASN A 507 60.18 11.99 -27.19
CA ASN A 507 60.89 11.32 -28.27
C ASN A 507 59.96 11.16 -29.48
N LEU A 508 60.39 11.68 -30.64
CA LEU A 508 59.68 11.57 -31.90
C LEU A 508 60.62 10.96 -32.94
N GLN A 509 60.23 9.82 -33.51
CA GLN A 509 61.01 9.09 -34.51
C GLN A 509 60.11 8.70 -35.68
N ALA A 510 60.63 8.82 -36.91
CA ALA A 510 59.98 8.37 -38.12
C ALA A 510 61.02 7.69 -39.04
N ASP A 511 60.69 6.51 -39.56
CA ASP A 511 61.63 5.71 -40.37
C ASP A 511 61.90 6.32 -41.75
N LYS A 512 60.92 7.04 -42.29
CA LYS A 512 61.00 7.65 -43.64
C LYS A 512 61.33 9.14 -43.57
N SER A 513 60.49 9.91 -42.89
CA SER A 513 60.61 11.37 -42.86
C SER A 513 59.95 11.97 -41.63
N LEU A 514 60.61 12.95 -41.01
CA LEU A 514 60.06 13.80 -39.96
C LEU A 514 59.99 15.25 -40.46
N SER A 515 58.81 15.89 -40.35
CA SER A 515 58.60 17.27 -40.79
C SER A 515 57.97 18.14 -39.71
N ALA A 516 58.52 19.34 -39.49
CA ALA A 516 57.96 20.35 -38.61
C ALA A 516 57.86 21.70 -39.38
N ALA A 517 56.69 22.32 -39.38
CA ALA A 517 56.43 23.54 -40.14
C ALA A 517 55.55 24.52 -39.36
N GLY A 518 55.92 25.80 -39.39
CA GLY A 518 55.14 26.91 -38.87
C GLY A 518 55.14 28.06 -39.88
N LYS A 519 53.96 28.58 -40.24
CA LYS A 519 53.84 29.63 -41.28
C LYS A 519 54.57 30.92 -40.92
N SER A 520 54.54 31.30 -39.64
CA SER A 520 55.17 32.53 -39.16
C SER A 520 56.58 32.31 -38.61
N GLY A 521 56.92 31.08 -38.21
CA GLY A 521 58.22 30.75 -37.62
C GLY A 521 58.21 29.42 -36.86
N VAL A 522 59.41 28.95 -36.53
CA VAL A 522 59.67 27.75 -35.70
C VAL A 522 60.78 28.12 -34.70
N ASP A 523 60.49 28.02 -33.40
CA ASP A 523 61.44 28.28 -32.32
C ASP A 523 61.88 26.97 -31.65
N ILE A 524 63.19 26.73 -31.58
CA ILE A 524 63.80 25.59 -30.87
C ILE A 524 64.72 26.13 -29.79
N LYS A 525 64.43 25.83 -28.51
CA LYS A 525 65.19 26.32 -27.35
C LYS A 525 65.60 25.15 -26.45
N GLY A 526 66.89 25.10 -26.11
CA GLY A 526 67.45 24.13 -25.18
C GLY A 526 68.86 24.54 -24.77
N ALA A 527 69.33 24.06 -23.63
CA ALA A 527 70.69 24.31 -23.17
C ALA A 527 71.76 23.71 -24.12
N LYS A 528 71.41 22.62 -24.82
CA LYS A 528 72.21 21.98 -25.87
C LYS A 528 71.29 21.55 -27.02
N ILE A 529 71.59 21.99 -28.24
CA ILE A 529 70.89 21.59 -29.46
C ILE A 529 71.89 20.90 -30.38
N ASN A 530 71.64 19.64 -30.72
CA ASN A 530 72.45 18.88 -31.68
C ASN A 530 71.63 18.63 -32.94
N LEU A 531 72.18 18.98 -34.11
CA LEU A 531 71.65 18.60 -35.41
C LEU A 531 72.65 17.63 -36.03
N THR A 532 72.26 16.37 -36.15
CA THR A 532 73.07 15.30 -36.75
C THR A 532 72.51 14.97 -38.13
N GLN A 533 73.39 14.75 -39.10
CA GLN A 533 73.02 14.30 -40.45
C GLN A 533 72.92 12.79 -40.54
#